data_AF-A0A429CET5-F1
#
_entry.id   AF-A0A429CET5-F1
#
_cell.length_a   1.000
_cell.length_b   1.000
_cell.length_c   1.000
_cell.angle_alpha   90.00
_cell.angle_beta   90.00
_cell.angle_gamma   90.00
#
_symmetry.space_group_name_H-M   'P 1'
#
loop_
_entity.id
_entity.type
_entity.pdbx_description
1 polymer ?
#
loop_
_entity_poly.entity_id
_entity_poly.type
_entity_poly.pdbx_seq_one_letter_code
_entity_poly.pdbx_strand_id
1 'polypeptide(L)'
;MDPFRVPPELFRFTDGSRSGLPLAILHAFGEANERLETALGIDDVRTRLREVGWLETLDDDDLVKTLDQLKDQGHLETVQSHAGDYRTASEYERRNLQYALTRQGEAAYAGVVRANEVLNATGALQTATLEALGERLGELAKQLEDGTDRRVFSTLAEVEGHLEAFRDNTKRFNGDLQRLLHAEADMATFHEVKAATVAYLQEFLNDLEHHTHTIATRIKEIDDHGIERVHRRALNGAALPKPDARWLDVRKARWDGLRAWFLPEDGATPRVEDLHNLARRAIITLLQVLDRITESRRRASSAVADFRELARWFTVVPAQEDLHRLWSTMFGLSSARHAHLAHADPEVVSTTASWLDAPPVEVSELLRSAGRTERFTRTGRVRDVSAIRAARAEKALQERAELEAAWNMLDTGGVVRLSAFEKLDHTVFERLLDLLGQALGRPPGAEGTRRSTTSDGQIEIVLRPPRNGAVARLTTTSGVFRGPDYEIEISTAGGGA
;
A
#
# COMPACT_ATOMS: atom_id res chain seq x y z
N MET A 1 20.80 -33.76 -15.78
CA MET A 1 20.74 -32.31 -16.04
C MET A 1 22.01 -31.73 -15.48
N ASP A 2 22.83 -31.10 -16.32
CA ASP A 2 23.96 -30.31 -15.81
C ASP A 2 23.43 -29.20 -14.91
N PRO A 3 24.12 -28.89 -13.80
CA PRO A 3 23.73 -27.80 -12.93
C PRO A 3 23.74 -26.49 -13.71
N PHE A 4 22.70 -25.66 -13.52
CA PHE A 4 22.66 -24.31 -14.07
C PHE A 4 23.90 -23.54 -13.58
N ARG A 5 24.82 -23.22 -14.50
CA ARG A 5 26.06 -22.49 -14.21
C ARG A 5 26.15 -21.30 -15.14
N VAL A 6 26.21 -20.11 -14.54
CA VAL A 6 26.59 -18.88 -15.24
C VAL A 6 28.12 -18.84 -15.32
N PRO A 7 28.72 -18.59 -16.50
CA PRO A 7 30.17 -18.42 -16.60
C PRO A 7 30.63 -17.28 -15.67
N PRO A 8 31.71 -17.48 -14.89
CA PRO A 8 32.18 -16.48 -13.92
C PRO A 8 32.57 -15.16 -14.60
N GLU A 9 32.97 -15.22 -15.87
CA GLU A 9 33.37 -14.06 -16.68
C GLU A 9 32.17 -13.21 -17.16
N LEU A 10 30.93 -13.69 -17.05
CA LEU A 10 29.77 -13.03 -17.67
C LEU A 10 29.46 -11.64 -17.07
N PHE A 11 29.74 -11.43 -15.79
CA PHE A 11 29.46 -10.17 -15.08
C PHE A 11 30.72 -9.53 -14.48
N ARG A 12 31.91 -9.92 -14.93
CA ARG A 12 33.19 -9.49 -14.34
C ARG A 12 33.45 -7.99 -14.47
N PHE A 13 32.81 -7.31 -15.41
CA PHE A 13 32.87 -5.86 -15.58
C PHE A 13 32.20 -5.06 -14.43
N THR A 14 31.50 -5.73 -13.52
CA THR A 14 30.83 -5.11 -12.36
C THR A 14 31.71 -5.01 -11.11
N ASP A 15 32.87 -5.67 -11.08
CA ASP A 15 33.78 -5.74 -9.93
C ASP A 15 34.88 -4.66 -10.03
N GLY A 16 34.60 -3.43 -9.55
CA GLY A 16 35.59 -2.34 -9.53
C GLY A 16 35.08 -0.95 -9.13
N SER A 17 35.99 -0.07 -8.71
CA SER A 17 35.72 1.30 -8.19
C SER A 17 35.28 2.34 -9.25
N ARG A 18 35.19 1.95 -10.53
CA ARG A 18 34.54 2.71 -11.62
C ARG A 18 33.42 1.87 -12.26
N SER A 19 32.61 1.20 -11.43
CA SER A 19 31.56 0.24 -11.84
C SER A 19 30.55 0.77 -12.88
N GLY A 20 30.48 2.08 -13.10
CA GLY A 20 29.60 2.69 -14.09
C GLY A 20 30.11 2.68 -15.54
N LEU A 21 31.41 2.90 -15.78
CA LEU A 21 31.90 3.15 -17.15
C LEU A 21 31.86 1.91 -18.05
N PRO A 22 32.32 0.71 -17.63
CA PRO A 22 32.21 -0.49 -18.45
C PRO A 22 30.75 -0.83 -18.80
N LEU A 23 29.83 -0.64 -17.85
CA LEU A 23 28.40 -0.85 -18.09
C LEU A 23 27.83 0.19 -19.06
N ALA A 24 28.21 1.47 -18.91
CA ALA A 24 27.78 2.53 -19.83
C ALA A 24 28.27 2.27 -21.27
N ILE A 25 29.49 1.74 -21.44
CA ILE A 25 30.02 1.33 -22.74
C ILE A 25 29.19 0.16 -23.30
N LEU A 26 28.93 -0.90 -22.51
CA LEU A 26 28.08 -2.01 -22.96
C LEU A 26 26.66 -1.55 -23.33
N HIS A 27 26.09 -0.59 -22.58
CA HIS A 27 24.79 0.01 -22.87
C HIS A 27 24.81 0.84 -24.16
N ALA A 28 25.87 1.61 -24.40
CA ALA A 28 26.08 2.34 -25.66
C ALA A 28 26.16 1.38 -26.87
N PHE A 29 26.86 0.25 -26.73
CA PHE A 29 26.88 -0.79 -27.78
C PHE A 29 25.53 -1.49 -27.96
N GLY A 30 24.81 -1.76 -26.86
CA GLY A 30 23.47 -2.34 -26.91
C GLY A 30 22.48 -1.46 -27.68
N GLU A 31 22.43 -0.17 -27.35
CA GLU A 31 21.60 0.82 -28.05
C GLU A 31 21.98 0.99 -29.53
N ALA A 32 23.27 0.93 -29.86
CA ALA A 32 23.74 0.95 -31.24
C ALA A 32 23.30 -0.31 -32.01
N ASN A 33 23.37 -1.48 -31.37
CA ASN A 33 22.97 -2.75 -31.98
C ASN A 33 21.46 -2.81 -32.27
N GLU A 34 20.61 -2.24 -31.40
CA GLU A 34 19.17 -2.05 -31.65
C GLU A 34 18.90 -1.20 -32.90
N ARG A 35 19.84 -0.31 -33.26
CA ARG A 35 19.81 0.52 -34.48
C ARG A 35 20.55 -0.11 -35.66
N LEU A 36 20.92 -1.39 -35.56
CA LEU A 36 21.71 -2.16 -36.55
C LEU A 36 23.14 -1.64 -36.78
N GLU A 37 23.66 -0.82 -35.87
CA GLU A 37 25.05 -0.39 -35.85
C GLU A 37 25.87 -1.40 -35.03
N THR A 38 26.45 -2.37 -35.73
CA THR A 38 27.09 -3.55 -35.11
C THR A 38 28.52 -3.30 -34.64
N ALA A 39 29.16 -2.22 -35.10
CA ALA A 39 30.52 -1.87 -34.72
C ALA A 39 30.69 -0.35 -34.57
N LEU A 40 31.41 0.08 -33.54
CA LEU A 40 31.64 1.50 -33.21
C LEU A 40 33.13 1.82 -33.13
N GLY A 41 33.55 2.96 -33.68
CA GLY A 41 34.87 3.54 -33.44
C GLY A 41 34.92 4.30 -32.11
N ILE A 42 36.11 4.76 -31.70
CA ILE A 42 36.31 5.51 -30.43
C ILE A 42 35.45 6.78 -30.37
N ASP A 43 35.36 7.52 -31.47
CA ASP A 43 34.54 8.75 -31.56
C ASP A 43 33.03 8.44 -31.49
N ASP A 44 32.61 7.31 -32.06
CA ASP A 44 31.22 6.85 -32.03
C ASP A 44 30.84 6.42 -30.61
N VAL A 45 31.70 5.65 -29.93
CA VAL A 45 31.51 5.25 -28.53
C VAL A 45 31.36 6.48 -27.64
N ARG A 46 32.20 7.51 -27.81
CA ARG A 46 32.08 8.76 -27.05
C ARG A 46 30.74 9.46 -27.29
N THR A 47 30.28 9.48 -28.53
CA THR A 47 28.99 10.09 -28.89
C THR A 47 27.84 9.32 -28.24
N ARG A 48 27.85 7.99 -28.35
CA ARG A 48 26.84 7.11 -27.76
C ARG A 48 26.85 7.14 -26.22
N LEU A 49 28.01 7.27 -25.58
CA LEU A 49 28.12 7.42 -24.13
C LEU A 49 27.33 8.64 -23.62
N ARG A 50 27.35 9.76 -24.36
CA ARG A 50 26.54 10.94 -24.00
C ARG A 50 25.05 10.70 -24.17
N GLU A 51 24.65 10.00 -25.23
CA GLU A 51 23.24 9.65 -25.48
C GLU A 51 22.67 8.78 -24.36
N VAL A 52 23.48 7.89 -23.79
CA VAL A 52 23.08 7.01 -22.67
C VAL A 52 23.26 7.64 -21.29
N GLY A 53 23.53 8.95 -21.22
CA GLY A 53 23.55 9.70 -19.96
C GLY A 53 24.90 9.71 -19.22
N TRP A 54 26.00 9.26 -19.84
CA TRP A 54 27.34 9.44 -19.30
C TRP A 54 27.84 10.87 -19.60
N LEU A 55 27.76 11.74 -18.59
CA LEU A 55 28.06 13.17 -18.73
C LEU A 55 29.49 13.56 -18.32
N GLU A 56 30.24 12.65 -17.71
CA GLU A 56 31.62 12.93 -17.29
C GLU A 56 32.56 13.04 -18.50
N THR A 57 33.50 13.99 -18.43
CA THR A 57 34.55 14.13 -19.44
C THR A 57 35.53 12.98 -19.33
N LEU A 58 35.58 12.14 -20.36
CA LEU A 58 36.45 10.98 -20.46
C LEU A 58 37.64 11.28 -21.37
N ASP A 59 38.87 11.05 -20.90
CA ASP A 59 40.06 11.14 -21.73
C ASP A 59 40.17 9.92 -22.68
N ASP A 60 41.01 10.05 -23.71
CA ASP A 60 41.23 8.99 -24.70
C ASP A 60 41.82 7.73 -24.02
N ASP A 61 42.72 7.92 -23.07
CA ASP A 61 43.47 6.83 -22.43
C ASP A 61 42.58 5.96 -21.54
N ASP A 62 41.70 6.56 -20.73
CA ASP A 62 40.73 5.84 -19.89
C ASP A 62 39.67 5.13 -20.74
N LEU A 63 39.24 5.73 -21.85
CA LEU A 63 38.30 5.09 -22.78
C LEU A 63 38.92 3.85 -23.42
N VAL A 64 40.11 3.99 -24.01
CA VAL A 64 40.83 2.88 -24.65
C VAL A 64 41.13 1.79 -23.63
N LYS A 65 41.61 2.15 -22.44
CA LYS A 65 41.87 1.18 -21.36
C LYS A 65 40.62 0.40 -20.96
N THR A 66 39.45 1.04 -20.94
CA THR A 66 38.19 0.36 -20.60
C THR A 66 37.68 -0.52 -21.75
N LEU A 67 37.85 -0.10 -23.00
CA LEU A 67 37.53 -0.92 -24.17
C LEU A 67 38.43 -2.16 -24.24
N ASP A 68 39.72 -2.01 -23.99
CA ASP A 68 40.67 -3.12 -23.91
C ASP A 68 40.34 -4.06 -22.74
N GLN A 69 39.94 -3.53 -21.57
CA GLN A 69 39.45 -4.34 -20.47
C GLN A 69 38.23 -5.19 -20.88
N LEU A 70 37.23 -4.58 -21.54
CA LEU A 70 36.01 -5.29 -21.98
C LEU A 70 36.32 -6.32 -23.07
N LYS A 71 37.33 -6.06 -23.90
CA LYS A 71 37.85 -7.00 -24.90
C LYS A 71 38.55 -8.19 -24.23
N ASP A 72 39.43 -7.93 -23.26
CA ASP A 72 40.16 -8.98 -22.52
C ASP A 72 39.21 -9.87 -21.71
N GLN A 73 38.09 -9.32 -21.25
CA GLN A 73 36.99 -10.06 -20.60
C GLN A 73 36.09 -10.81 -21.59
N GLY A 74 36.29 -10.64 -22.90
CA GLY A 74 35.54 -11.29 -23.96
C GLY A 74 34.17 -10.69 -24.23
N HIS A 75 33.87 -9.48 -23.75
CA HIS A 75 32.60 -8.79 -24.02
C HIS A 75 32.62 -8.02 -25.34
N LEU A 76 33.80 -7.53 -25.75
CA LEU A 76 34.01 -6.86 -27.04
C LEU A 76 35.01 -7.62 -27.90
N GLU A 77 34.87 -7.47 -29.22
CA GLU A 77 35.87 -7.87 -30.20
C GLU A 77 36.26 -6.69 -31.08
N THR A 78 37.47 -6.71 -31.61
CA THR A 78 37.96 -5.69 -32.54
C THR A 78 37.71 -6.10 -33.97
N VAL A 79 37.01 -5.25 -34.72
CA VAL A 79 36.73 -5.41 -36.16
C VAL A 79 37.54 -4.37 -36.92
N GLN A 80 38.20 -4.79 -38.00
CA GLN A 80 38.90 -3.86 -38.87
C GLN A 80 37.90 -3.20 -39.82
N SER A 81 37.93 -1.87 -39.86
CA SER A 81 37.14 -1.08 -40.80
C SER A 81 38.00 -0.64 -41.97
N HIS A 82 37.67 -1.10 -43.18
CA HIS A 82 38.38 -0.74 -44.41
C HIS A 82 37.70 0.41 -45.18
N ALA A 83 36.77 1.13 -44.55
CA ALA A 83 35.87 2.07 -45.22
C ALA A 83 36.30 3.55 -45.15
N GLY A 84 37.50 3.88 -44.64
CA GLY A 84 37.94 5.26 -44.44
C GLY A 84 38.95 5.79 -45.46
N ASP A 85 38.84 7.08 -45.82
CA ASP A 85 39.94 7.86 -46.40
C ASP A 85 40.83 8.40 -45.26
N TYR A 86 42.05 7.88 -45.13
CA TYR A 86 42.98 8.24 -44.05
C TYR A 86 44.01 9.25 -44.54
N ARG A 87 44.18 10.39 -43.84
CA ARG A 87 45.13 11.44 -44.23
C ARG A 87 46.43 11.41 -43.42
N THR A 88 46.43 10.73 -42.28
CA THR A 88 47.61 10.57 -41.41
C THR A 88 47.68 9.16 -40.81
N ALA A 89 48.88 8.70 -40.43
CA ALA A 89 49.09 7.40 -39.80
C ALA A 89 48.34 7.27 -38.45
N SER A 90 48.26 8.37 -37.69
CA SER A 90 47.51 8.44 -36.44
C SER A 90 45.99 8.34 -36.64
N GLU A 91 45.45 8.90 -37.73
CA GLU A 91 44.02 8.73 -38.07
C GLU A 91 43.73 7.31 -38.55
N TYR A 92 44.67 6.68 -39.25
CA TYR A 92 44.56 5.27 -39.63
C TYR A 92 44.49 4.37 -38.39
N GLU A 93 45.43 4.48 -37.46
CA GLU A 93 45.42 3.67 -36.23
C GLU A 93 44.16 3.88 -35.37
N ARG A 94 43.66 5.13 -35.28
CA ARG A 94 42.45 5.45 -34.50
C ARG A 94 41.14 5.04 -35.16
N ARG A 95 41.03 5.08 -36.50
CA ARG A 95 39.77 4.85 -37.24
C ARG A 95 39.68 3.49 -37.94
N ASN A 96 40.80 2.76 -38.04
CA ASN A 96 40.84 1.41 -38.61
C ASN A 96 40.31 0.35 -37.63
N LEU A 97 40.32 0.65 -36.31
CA LEU A 97 39.82 -0.26 -35.28
C LEU A 97 38.42 0.16 -34.84
N GLN A 98 37.45 -0.71 -35.09
CA GLN A 98 36.13 -0.64 -34.49
C GLN A 98 35.97 -1.76 -33.46
N TYR A 99 35.04 -1.59 -32.54
CA TYR A 99 34.69 -2.57 -31.53
C TYR A 99 33.26 -3.05 -31.78
N ALA A 100 32.99 -4.33 -31.55
CA ALA A 100 31.67 -4.93 -31.66
C ALA A 100 31.39 -5.78 -30.42
N LEU A 101 30.11 -5.97 -30.07
CA LEU A 101 29.73 -6.89 -29.01
C LEU A 101 29.97 -8.33 -29.46
N THR A 102 30.60 -9.12 -28.59
CA THR A 102 30.58 -10.57 -28.75
C THR A 102 29.24 -11.12 -28.28
N ARG A 103 28.92 -12.39 -28.60
CA ARG A 103 27.74 -13.08 -28.01
C ARG A 103 27.75 -13.09 -26.48
N GLN A 104 28.93 -13.11 -25.86
CA GLN A 104 29.07 -13.03 -24.41
C GLN A 104 28.77 -11.61 -23.91
N GLY A 105 29.23 -10.58 -24.62
CA GLY A 105 28.88 -9.18 -24.36
C GLY A 105 27.37 -8.91 -24.48
N GLU A 106 26.74 -9.41 -25.54
CA GLU A 106 25.28 -9.32 -25.74
C GLU A 106 24.51 -9.98 -24.59
N ALA A 107 24.89 -11.22 -24.22
CA ALA A 107 24.24 -11.94 -23.14
C ALA A 107 24.43 -11.26 -21.77
N ALA A 108 25.63 -10.73 -21.52
CA ALA A 108 25.96 -9.98 -20.31
C ALA A 108 25.11 -8.70 -20.21
N TYR A 109 25.06 -7.92 -21.28
CA TYR A 109 24.27 -6.70 -21.37
C TYR A 109 22.78 -6.96 -21.18
N ALA A 110 22.21 -7.93 -21.91
CA ALA A 110 20.81 -8.33 -21.77
C ALA A 110 20.48 -8.77 -20.33
N GLY A 111 21.41 -9.46 -19.66
CA GLY A 111 21.29 -9.82 -18.25
C GLY A 111 21.21 -8.60 -17.32
N VAL A 112 22.05 -7.59 -17.53
CA VAL A 112 22.03 -6.36 -16.72
C VAL A 112 20.80 -5.51 -16.99
N VAL A 113 20.42 -5.31 -18.25
CA VAL A 113 19.17 -4.60 -18.61
C VAL A 113 18.00 -5.27 -17.93
N ARG A 114 17.90 -6.60 -18.03
CA ARG A 114 16.82 -7.35 -17.39
C ARG A 114 16.85 -7.23 -15.86
N ALA A 115 18.03 -7.26 -15.25
CA ALA A 115 18.16 -7.06 -13.81
C ALA A 115 17.71 -5.65 -13.40
N ASN A 116 18.12 -4.62 -14.14
CA ASN A 116 17.75 -3.22 -13.90
C ASN A 116 16.23 -2.99 -14.10
N GLU A 117 15.64 -3.57 -15.14
CA GLU A 117 14.19 -3.59 -15.34
C GLU A 117 13.47 -4.21 -14.12
N VAL A 118 13.94 -5.36 -13.64
CA VAL A 118 13.33 -6.05 -12.50
C VAL A 118 13.50 -5.25 -11.20
N LEU A 119 14.62 -4.57 -11.01
CA LEU A 119 14.88 -3.72 -9.84
C LEU A 119 14.04 -2.44 -9.82
N ASN A 120 13.80 -1.84 -11.00
CA ASN A 120 13.05 -0.59 -11.12
C ASN A 120 11.54 -0.81 -11.38
N ALA A 121 11.13 -2.01 -11.74
CA ALA A 121 9.72 -2.31 -11.98
C ALA A 121 8.94 -2.37 -10.67
N THR A 122 7.85 -1.61 -10.61
CA THR A 122 6.79 -1.78 -9.61
C THR A 122 5.78 -2.82 -10.10
N GLY A 123 5.44 -3.78 -9.23
CA GLY A 123 4.47 -4.82 -9.50
C GLY A 123 3.04 -4.28 -9.43
N ALA A 124 2.41 -4.06 -10.58
CA ALA A 124 0.98 -3.82 -10.70
C ALA A 124 0.26 -5.08 -11.21
N LEU A 125 -0.79 -5.49 -10.51
CA LEU A 125 -1.75 -6.50 -10.95
C LEU A 125 -2.66 -5.91 -12.05
N GLN A 126 -2.25 -6.03 -13.30
CA GLN A 126 -2.97 -5.45 -14.42
C GLN A 126 -4.10 -6.39 -14.87
N THR A 127 -5.35 -6.02 -14.57
CA THR A 127 -6.53 -6.75 -15.03
C THR A 127 -6.60 -6.85 -16.56
N ALA A 128 -6.15 -5.81 -17.25
CA ALA A 128 -6.03 -5.78 -18.71
C ALA A 128 -5.22 -6.96 -19.30
N THR A 129 -4.23 -7.50 -18.57
CA THR A 129 -3.47 -8.67 -19.05
C THR A 129 -4.35 -9.94 -19.04
N LEU A 130 -5.23 -10.09 -18.05
CA LEU A 130 -6.17 -11.21 -17.97
C LEU A 130 -7.29 -11.07 -19.00
N GLU A 131 -7.79 -9.85 -19.22
CA GLU A 131 -8.75 -9.56 -20.28
C GLU A 131 -8.18 -9.93 -21.66
N ALA A 132 -7.00 -9.40 -22.00
CA ALA A 132 -6.32 -9.71 -23.25
C ALA A 132 -6.04 -11.21 -23.41
N LEU A 133 -5.65 -11.90 -22.33
CA LEU A 133 -5.47 -13.36 -22.35
C LEU A 133 -6.78 -14.08 -22.69
N GLY A 134 -7.89 -13.72 -22.05
CA GLY A 134 -9.22 -14.28 -22.32
C GLY A 134 -9.68 -14.03 -23.75
N GLU A 135 -9.50 -12.81 -24.27
CA GLU A 135 -9.80 -12.47 -25.66
C GLU A 135 -8.99 -13.30 -26.65
N ARG A 136 -7.69 -13.44 -26.40
CA ARG A 136 -6.79 -14.19 -27.29
C ARG A 136 -7.03 -15.68 -27.26
N LEU A 137 -7.44 -16.23 -26.12
CA LEU A 137 -7.92 -17.61 -26.06
C LEU A 137 -9.23 -17.80 -26.84
N GLY A 138 -10.18 -16.86 -26.71
CA GLY A 138 -11.40 -16.89 -27.52
C GLY A 138 -11.13 -16.79 -29.02
N GLU A 139 -10.18 -15.96 -29.43
CA GLU A 139 -9.73 -15.88 -30.82
C GLU A 139 -9.01 -17.17 -31.26
N LEU A 140 -8.19 -17.77 -30.40
CA LEU A 140 -7.52 -19.04 -30.69
C LEU A 140 -8.54 -20.14 -30.98
N ALA A 141 -9.60 -20.24 -30.18
CA ALA A 141 -10.70 -21.19 -30.41
C ALA A 141 -11.33 -21.01 -31.80
N LYS A 142 -11.65 -19.77 -32.20
CA LYS A 142 -12.19 -19.47 -33.54
C LYS A 142 -11.21 -19.84 -34.66
N GLN A 143 -9.92 -19.52 -34.50
CA GLN A 143 -8.90 -19.86 -35.50
C GLN A 143 -8.70 -21.37 -35.63
N LEU A 144 -9.01 -22.16 -34.59
CA LEU A 144 -8.96 -23.62 -34.65
C LEU A 144 -10.06 -24.23 -35.52
N GLU A 145 -11.20 -23.55 -35.68
CA GLU A 145 -12.29 -23.99 -36.56
C GLU A 145 -12.00 -23.63 -38.02
N ASP A 146 -11.88 -22.32 -38.30
CA ASP A 146 -11.89 -21.80 -39.69
C ASP A 146 -10.60 -21.06 -40.07
N GLY A 147 -9.66 -20.92 -39.14
CA GLY A 147 -8.43 -20.14 -39.33
C GLY A 147 -7.35 -20.83 -40.15
N THR A 148 -6.28 -20.09 -40.46
CA THR A 148 -5.05 -20.65 -41.05
C THR A 148 -4.06 -21.07 -39.98
N ASP A 149 -3.19 -22.04 -40.29
CA ASP A 149 -2.15 -22.51 -39.35
C ASP A 149 -1.22 -21.37 -38.88
N ARG A 150 -0.93 -20.40 -39.77
CA ARG A 150 -0.15 -19.20 -39.43
C ARG A 150 -0.86 -18.31 -38.39
N ARG A 151 -2.18 -18.18 -38.48
CA ARG A 151 -2.98 -17.44 -37.49
C ARG A 151 -3.03 -18.18 -36.16
N VAL A 152 -3.21 -19.51 -36.17
CA VAL A 152 -3.14 -20.34 -34.96
C VAL A 152 -1.79 -20.15 -34.26
N PHE A 153 -0.69 -20.17 -35.01
CA PHE A 153 0.66 -19.92 -34.46
C PHE A 153 0.79 -18.53 -33.83
N SER A 154 0.40 -17.46 -34.52
CA SER A 154 0.53 -16.10 -34.00
C SER A 154 -0.33 -15.87 -32.76
N THR A 155 -1.58 -16.34 -32.79
CA THR A 155 -2.50 -16.18 -31.66
C THR A 155 -2.05 -17.01 -30.45
N LEU A 156 -1.52 -18.23 -30.66
CA LEU A 156 -0.94 -19.02 -29.57
C LEU A 156 0.28 -18.31 -28.96
N ALA A 157 1.16 -17.71 -29.79
CA ALA A 157 2.31 -16.96 -29.29
C ALA A 157 1.89 -15.73 -28.47
N GLU A 158 0.82 -15.03 -28.86
CA GLU A 158 0.23 -13.92 -28.10
C GLU A 158 -0.33 -14.39 -26.75
N VAL A 159 -1.07 -15.51 -26.72
CA VAL A 159 -1.57 -16.14 -25.48
C VAL A 159 -0.40 -16.47 -24.53
N GLU A 160 0.65 -17.09 -25.05
CA GLU A 160 1.84 -17.43 -24.26
C GLU A 160 2.55 -16.18 -23.71
N GLY A 161 2.62 -15.10 -24.51
CA GLY A 161 3.18 -13.81 -24.10
C GLY A 161 2.38 -13.15 -22.98
N HIS A 162 1.05 -13.13 -23.10
CA HIS A 162 0.17 -12.58 -22.05
C HIS A 162 0.24 -13.39 -20.75
N LEU A 163 0.31 -14.72 -20.83
CA LEU A 163 0.50 -15.56 -19.65
C LEU A 163 1.81 -15.26 -18.92
N GLU A 164 2.92 -15.12 -19.66
CA GLU A 164 4.22 -14.82 -19.04
C GLU A 164 4.22 -13.43 -18.40
N ALA A 165 3.64 -12.43 -19.08
CA ALA A 165 3.46 -11.09 -18.53
C ALA A 165 2.64 -11.10 -17.23
N PHE A 166 1.53 -11.85 -17.20
CA PHE A 166 0.71 -12.00 -16.00
C PHE A 166 1.48 -12.65 -14.85
N ARG A 167 2.25 -13.71 -15.12
CA ARG A 167 3.07 -14.41 -14.11
C ARG A 167 4.15 -13.49 -13.54
N ASP A 168 4.83 -12.73 -14.39
CA ASP A 168 5.87 -11.79 -13.98
C ASP A 168 5.30 -10.65 -13.15
N ASN A 169 4.16 -10.07 -13.56
CA ASN A 169 3.45 -9.05 -12.80
C ASN A 169 3.02 -9.56 -11.42
N THR A 170 2.50 -10.78 -11.35
CA THR A 170 2.07 -11.43 -10.10
C THR A 170 3.24 -11.65 -9.14
N LYS A 171 4.38 -12.16 -9.64
CA LYS A 171 5.60 -12.36 -8.82
C LYS A 171 6.11 -11.04 -8.25
N ARG A 172 6.19 -9.99 -9.08
CA ARG A 172 6.63 -8.65 -8.66
C ARG A 172 5.70 -8.07 -7.60
N PHE A 173 4.39 -8.10 -7.85
CA PHE A 173 3.39 -7.62 -6.92
C PHE A 173 3.51 -8.32 -5.55
N ASN A 174 3.63 -9.66 -5.53
CA ASN A 174 3.80 -10.38 -4.27
C ASN A 174 5.09 -9.95 -3.53
N GLY A 175 6.17 -9.71 -4.25
CA GLY A 175 7.41 -9.18 -3.68
C GLY A 175 7.24 -7.78 -3.07
N ASP A 176 6.60 -6.86 -3.78
CA ASP A 176 6.30 -5.50 -3.30
C ASP A 176 5.39 -5.53 -2.08
N LEU A 177 4.33 -6.35 -2.14
CA LEU A 177 3.41 -6.53 -1.03
C LEU A 177 4.14 -7.06 0.20
N GLN A 178 4.97 -8.09 0.06
CA GLN A 178 5.73 -8.64 1.18
C GLN A 178 6.67 -7.60 1.80
N ARG A 179 7.37 -6.80 0.98
CA ARG A 179 8.19 -5.68 1.47
C ARG A 179 7.37 -4.67 2.25
N LEU A 180 6.22 -4.27 1.71
CA LEU A 180 5.32 -3.31 2.34
C LEU A 180 4.70 -3.83 3.65
N LEU A 181 4.49 -5.15 3.77
CA LEU A 181 4.04 -5.79 5.01
C LEU A 181 5.15 -5.93 6.06
N HIS A 182 6.42 -6.06 5.64
CA HIS A 182 7.57 -6.21 6.55
C HIS A 182 8.24 -4.89 6.93
N ALA A 183 8.00 -3.81 6.20
CA ALA A 183 8.52 -2.48 6.51
C ALA A 183 7.83 -1.92 7.76
N GLU A 184 8.35 -2.28 8.94
CA GLU A 184 8.10 -1.51 10.15
C GLU A 184 8.58 -0.06 9.92
N ALA A 185 7.70 0.90 10.18
CA ALA A 185 8.06 2.31 10.43
C ALA A 185 8.53 3.19 9.25
N ASP A 186 7.59 3.60 8.38
CA ASP A 186 7.45 5.04 8.12
C ASP A 186 5.97 5.41 8.01
N MET A 187 5.52 6.26 8.93
CA MET A 187 4.12 6.61 9.12
C MET A 187 3.63 7.63 8.08
N ALA A 188 4.53 8.40 7.46
CA ALA A 188 4.17 9.43 6.48
C ALA A 188 3.89 8.82 5.10
N THR A 189 4.75 7.91 4.62
CA THR A 189 4.58 7.20 3.34
C THR A 189 3.37 6.27 3.33
N PHE A 190 2.93 5.81 4.49
CA PHE A 190 1.85 4.84 4.62
C PHE A 190 0.45 5.38 4.26
N HIS A 191 0.19 6.68 4.44
CA HIS A 191 -1.17 7.22 4.32
C HIS A 191 -1.63 7.51 2.88
N GLU A 192 -0.79 8.10 2.04
CA GLU A 192 -1.15 8.43 0.66
C GLU A 192 -1.09 7.22 -0.28
N VAL A 193 -0.20 6.27 -0.03
CA VAL A 193 -0.04 5.08 -0.88
C VAL A 193 -1.19 4.07 -0.69
N LYS A 194 -1.92 4.07 0.44
CA LYS A 194 -2.74 2.89 0.84
C LYS A 194 -4.25 2.95 0.65
N ALA A 195 -4.92 4.11 0.61
CA ALA A 195 -6.33 4.13 0.21
C ALA A 195 -6.48 3.71 -1.26
N ALA A 196 -5.58 4.23 -2.11
CA ALA A 196 -5.44 3.81 -3.50
C ALA A 196 -5.07 2.33 -3.61
N THR A 197 -4.09 1.83 -2.84
CA THR A 197 -3.72 0.40 -2.88
C THR A 197 -4.86 -0.53 -2.47
N VAL A 198 -5.61 -0.20 -1.41
CA VAL A 198 -6.74 -1.04 -0.96
C VAL A 198 -7.88 -1.01 -1.99
N ALA A 199 -8.25 0.17 -2.50
CA ALA A 199 -9.26 0.29 -3.55
C ALA A 199 -8.86 -0.46 -4.82
N TYR A 200 -7.61 -0.29 -5.25
CA TYR A 200 -7.02 -1.01 -6.38
C TYR A 200 -7.04 -2.53 -6.20
N LEU A 201 -6.69 -3.04 -5.02
CA LEU A 201 -6.74 -4.48 -4.74
C LEU A 201 -8.18 -5.01 -4.71
N GLN A 202 -9.13 -4.23 -4.23
CA GLN A 202 -10.54 -4.61 -4.24
C GLN A 202 -11.09 -4.66 -5.67
N GLU A 203 -10.77 -3.65 -6.49
CA GLU A 203 -11.12 -3.62 -7.93
C GLU A 203 -10.51 -4.82 -8.66
N PHE A 204 -9.21 -5.05 -8.50
CA PHE A 204 -8.54 -6.21 -9.07
C PHE A 204 -9.21 -7.54 -8.65
N LEU A 205 -9.54 -7.71 -7.37
CA LEU A 205 -10.19 -8.94 -6.89
C LEU A 205 -11.57 -9.15 -7.50
N ASN A 206 -12.34 -8.08 -7.70
CA ASN A 206 -13.66 -8.16 -8.33
C ASN A 206 -13.56 -8.63 -9.79
N ASP A 207 -12.62 -8.06 -10.54
CA ASP A 207 -12.46 -8.41 -11.95
C ASP A 207 -11.76 -9.76 -12.14
N LEU A 208 -10.86 -10.14 -11.22
CA LEU A 208 -10.11 -11.39 -11.27
C LEU A 208 -11.03 -12.62 -11.38
N GLU A 209 -12.12 -12.65 -10.62
CA GLU A 209 -13.08 -13.77 -10.64
C GLU A 209 -13.75 -13.91 -12.02
N HIS A 210 -14.19 -12.79 -12.60
CA HIS A 210 -14.82 -12.75 -13.91
C HIS A 210 -13.87 -13.21 -15.03
N HIS A 211 -12.65 -12.67 -15.06
CA HIS A 211 -11.66 -13.05 -16.07
C HIS A 211 -11.18 -14.49 -15.90
N THR A 212 -11.01 -14.96 -14.66
CA THR A 212 -10.63 -16.36 -14.37
C THR A 212 -11.67 -17.33 -14.93
N HIS A 213 -12.95 -17.06 -14.70
CA HIS A 213 -14.03 -17.90 -15.22
C HIS A 213 -14.04 -17.91 -16.76
N THR A 214 -13.87 -16.74 -17.37
CA THR A 214 -13.80 -16.60 -18.84
C THR A 214 -12.62 -17.39 -19.41
N ILE A 215 -11.42 -17.21 -18.85
CA ILE A 215 -10.21 -17.91 -19.28
C ILE A 215 -10.38 -19.44 -19.13
N ALA A 216 -10.86 -19.91 -17.98
CA ALA A 216 -11.08 -21.33 -17.75
C ALA A 216 -12.06 -21.94 -18.76
N THR A 217 -13.13 -21.21 -19.11
CA THR A 217 -14.09 -21.63 -20.14
C THR A 217 -13.43 -21.73 -21.51
N ARG A 218 -12.61 -20.74 -21.91
CA ARG A 218 -11.89 -20.78 -23.19
C ARG A 218 -10.84 -21.87 -23.26
N ILE A 219 -10.14 -22.15 -22.15
CA ILE A 219 -9.20 -23.28 -22.08
C ILE A 219 -9.94 -24.58 -22.34
N LYS A 220 -11.10 -24.78 -21.70
CA LYS A 220 -11.92 -25.98 -21.91
C LYS A 220 -12.38 -26.12 -23.36
N GLU A 221 -12.87 -25.04 -23.98
CA GLU A 221 -13.24 -25.04 -25.41
C GLU A 221 -12.08 -25.47 -26.31
N ILE A 222 -10.87 -24.95 -26.06
CA ILE A 222 -9.67 -25.31 -26.81
C ILE A 222 -9.26 -26.77 -26.56
N ASP A 223 -9.39 -27.24 -25.33
CA ASP A 223 -9.11 -28.62 -24.95
C ASP A 223 -10.06 -29.61 -25.63
N ASP A 224 -11.34 -29.24 -25.80
CA ASP A 224 -12.34 -30.03 -26.53
C ASP A 224 -12.00 -30.15 -28.04
N HIS A 225 -11.29 -29.17 -28.62
CA HIS A 225 -10.72 -29.29 -29.98
C HIS A 225 -9.46 -30.18 -30.07
N GLY A 226 -8.94 -30.61 -28.92
CA GLY A 226 -7.74 -31.45 -28.78
C GLY A 226 -6.44 -30.65 -28.84
N ILE A 227 -5.76 -30.52 -27.70
CA ILE A 227 -4.52 -29.72 -27.59
C ILE A 227 -3.40 -30.15 -28.57
N GLU A 228 -3.30 -31.46 -28.88
CA GLU A 228 -2.35 -31.97 -29.88
C GLU A 228 -2.62 -31.42 -31.29
N ARG A 229 -3.89 -31.13 -31.62
CA ARG A 229 -4.27 -30.47 -32.88
C ARG A 229 -3.77 -29.03 -32.88
N VAL A 230 -3.93 -28.30 -31.78
CA VAL A 230 -3.45 -26.91 -31.63
C VAL A 230 -1.94 -26.84 -31.85
N HIS A 231 -1.16 -27.67 -31.15
CA HIS A 231 0.29 -27.67 -31.27
C HIS A 231 0.76 -28.06 -32.68
N ARG A 232 0.11 -29.03 -33.33
CA ARG A 232 0.41 -29.43 -34.71
C ARG A 232 0.17 -28.29 -35.69
N ARG A 233 -0.99 -27.62 -35.60
CA ARG A 233 -1.33 -26.47 -36.45
C ARG A 233 -0.39 -25.29 -36.20
N ALA A 234 -0.05 -25.02 -34.95
CA ALA A 234 0.93 -23.99 -34.61
C ALA A 234 2.33 -24.31 -35.18
N LEU A 235 2.74 -25.58 -35.17
CA LEU A 235 4.03 -26.01 -35.75
C LEU A 235 4.08 -25.74 -37.25
N ASN A 236 3.02 -26.11 -37.98
CA ASN A 236 2.90 -25.84 -39.40
C ASN A 236 2.94 -24.33 -39.69
N GLY A 237 2.22 -23.54 -38.87
CA GLY A 237 2.12 -22.09 -39.00
C GLY A 237 3.42 -21.33 -38.73
N ALA A 238 4.31 -21.90 -37.91
CA ALA A 238 5.62 -21.33 -37.60
C ALA A 238 6.58 -21.33 -38.79
N ALA A 239 6.31 -22.14 -39.82
CA ALA A 239 7.11 -22.24 -41.05
C ALA A 239 8.63 -22.44 -40.78
N LEU A 240 8.98 -23.19 -39.73
CA LEU A 240 10.36 -23.43 -39.34
C LEU A 240 11.06 -24.37 -40.36
N PRO A 241 12.29 -24.06 -40.82
CA PRO A 241 13.00 -24.88 -41.79
C PRO A 241 13.28 -26.32 -41.31
N LYS A 242 13.54 -26.49 -40.00
CA LYS A 242 13.74 -27.78 -39.33
C LYS A 242 13.25 -27.67 -37.88
N PRO A 243 11.98 -27.98 -37.59
CA PRO A 243 11.50 -27.95 -36.22
C PRO A 243 12.16 -29.05 -35.39
N ASP A 244 12.66 -28.70 -34.20
CA ASP A 244 13.13 -29.66 -33.22
C ASP A 244 11.99 -30.08 -32.27
N ALA A 245 12.15 -31.23 -31.60
CA ALA A 245 11.16 -31.70 -30.63
C ALA A 245 11.00 -30.71 -29.45
N ARG A 246 12.09 -30.00 -29.11
CA ARG A 246 12.13 -29.01 -28.04
C ARG A 246 11.15 -27.87 -28.25
N TRP A 247 10.91 -27.45 -29.50
CA TRP A 247 9.92 -26.42 -29.81
C TRP A 247 8.51 -26.81 -29.36
N LEU A 248 8.11 -28.07 -29.58
CA LEU A 248 6.82 -28.58 -29.13
C LEU A 248 6.78 -28.76 -27.61
N ASP A 249 7.85 -29.30 -27.02
CA ASP A 249 7.94 -29.54 -25.58
C ASP A 249 7.78 -28.23 -24.78
N VAL A 250 8.39 -27.13 -25.24
CA VAL A 250 8.25 -25.81 -24.61
C VAL A 250 6.80 -25.33 -24.62
N ARG A 251 6.07 -25.55 -25.73
CA ARG A 251 4.68 -25.12 -25.89
C ARG A 251 3.71 -25.98 -25.10
N LYS A 252 3.96 -27.30 -25.02
CA LYS A 252 3.23 -28.20 -24.13
C LYS A 252 3.38 -27.76 -22.68
N ALA A 253 4.62 -27.51 -22.23
CA ALA A 253 4.88 -27.02 -20.89
C ALA A 253 4.23 -25.65 -20.61
N ARG A 254 4.16 -24.75 -21.60
CA ARG A 254 3.45 -23.47 -21.48
C ARG A 254 1.94 -23.65 -21.34
N TRP A 255 1.35 -24.56 -22.12
CA TRP A 255 -0.07 -24.87 -22.02
C TRP A 255 -0.43 -25.55 -20.69
N ASP A 256 0.39 -26.50 -20.24
CA ASP A 256 0.24 -27.12 -18.92
C ASP A 256 0.37 -26.07 -17.81
N GLY A 257 1.27 -25.10 -18.00
CA GLY A 257 1.37 -23.92 -17.15
C GLY A 257 0.09 -23.10 -17.12
N LEU A 258 -0.52 -22.82 -18.27
CA LEU A 258 -1.80 -22.12 -18.40
C LEU A 258 -2.91 -22.87 -17.65
N ARG A 259 -3.05 -24.19 -17.89
CA ARG A 259 -4.00 -25.05 -17.20
C ARG A 259 -3.78 -25.03 -15.69
N ALA A 260 -2.55 -25.20 -15.22
CA ALA A 260 -2.25 -25.16 -13.78
C ALA A 260 -2.67 -23.83 -13.10
N TRP A 261 -2.67 -22.73 -13.84
CA TRP A 261 -3.12 -21.43 -13.33
C TRP A 261 -4.63 -21.28 -13.25
N PHE A 262 -5.37 -21.76 -14.25
CA PHE A 262 -6.80 -21.42 -14.43
C PHE A 262 -7.75 -22.64 -14.47
N LEU A 263 -7.28 -23.80 -14.94
CA LEU A 263 -8.09 -25.02 -15.08
C LEU A 263 -7.20 -26.30 -14.94
N PRO A 264 -6.76 -26.66 -13.72
CA PRO A 264 -5.96 -27.85 -13.50
C PRO A 264 -6.77 -29.14 -13.69
N GLU A 265 -6.17 -30.18 -14.29
CA GLU A 265 -6.86 -31.43 -14.67
C GLU A 265 -7.26 -32.29 -13.46
N ASP A 266 -6.46 -32.30 -12.38
CA ASP A 266 -6.61 -33.22 -11.24
C ASP A 266 -7.65 -32.77 -10.19
N GLY A 267 -8.50 -31.78 -10.50
CA GLY A 267 -9.40 -31.17 -9.52
C GLY A 267 -8.67 -30.39 -8.41
N ALA A 268 -7.36 -30.16 -8.58
CA ALA A 268 -6.57 -29.31 -7.71
C ALA A 268 -7.09 -27.86 -7.75
N THR A 269 -6.76 -27.07 -6.73
CA THR A 269 -7.11 -25.65 -6.73
C THR A 269 -6.29 -24.90 -7.79
N PRO A 270 -6.91 -24.11 -8.68
CA PRO A 270 -6.19 -23.27 -9.64
C PRO A 270 -5.25 -22.29 -8.92
N ARG A 271 -4.03 -22.07 -9.42
CA ARG A 271 -3.07 -21.15 -8.77
C ARG A 271 -3.55 -19.71 -8.70
N VAL A 272 -4.48 -19.30 -9.57
CA VAL A 272 -5.09 -17.97 -9.50
C VAL A 272 -5.93 -17.79 -8.23
N GLU A 273 -6.44 -18.87 -7.63
CA GLU A 273 -7.14 -18.84 -6.35
C GLU A 273 -6.17 -18.56 -5.19
N ASP A 274 -4.92 -19.05 -5.28
CA ASP A 274 -3.88 -18.70 -4.31
C ASP A 274 -3.58 -17.20 -4.36
N LEU A 275 -3.55 -16.61 -5.56
CA LEU A 275 -3.42 -15.16 -5.75
C LEU A 275 -4.60 -14.40 -5.16
N HIS A 276 -5.83 -14.87 -5.40
CA HIS A 276 -7.04 -14.29 -4.82
C HIS A 276 -6.98 -14.29 -3.27
N ASN A 277 -6.60 -15.42 -2.68
CA ASN A 277 -6.47 -15.57 -1.23
C ASN A 277 -5.33 -14.71 -0.65
N LEU A 278 -4.21 -14.62 -1.36
CA LEU A 278 -3.09 -13.75 -0.99
C LEU A 278 -3.51 -12.28 -0.96
N ALA A 279 -4.16 -11.79 -2.03
CA ALA A 279 -4.63 -10.42 -2.11
C ALA A 279 -5.71 -10.10 -1.06
N ARG A 280 -6.62 -11.02 -0.77
CA ARG A 280 -7.60 -10.85 0.32
C ARG A 280 -6.92 -10.72 1.69
N ARG A 281 -5.95 -11.59 2.00
CA ARG A 281 -5.16 -11.51 3.24
C ARG A 281 -4.39 -10.20 3.32
N ALA A 282 -3.79 -9.78 2.19
CA ALA A 282 -3.11 -8.51 2.07
C ALA A 282 -4.00 -7.34 2.48
N ILE A 283 -5.20 -7.22 1.90
CA ILE A 283 -6.17 -6.17 2.24
C ILE A 283 -6.44 -6.15 3.76
N ILE A 284 -6.73 -7.31 4.36
CA ILE A 284 -7.01 -7.42 5.80
C ILE A 284 -5.81 -6.95 6.63
N THR A 285 -4.59 -7.41 6.31
CA THR A 285 -3.39 -7.00 7.03
C THR A 285 -3.12 -5.51 6.87
N LEU A 286 -3.34 -4.95 5.67
CA LEU A 286 -3.21 -3.51 5.42
C LEU A 286 -4.18 -2.69 6.27
N LEU A 287 -5.45 -3.12 6.35
CA LEU A 287 -6.47 -2.48 7.19
C LEU A 287 -6.13 -2.59 8.68
N GLN A 288 -5.67 -3.74 9.15
CA GLN A 288 -5.26 -3.94 10.55
C GLN A 288 -4.08 -3.02 10.94
N VAL A 289 -3.11 -2.85 10.05
CA VAL A 289 -2.00 -1.91 10.30
C VAL A 289 -2.52 -0.47 10.30
N LEU A 290 -3.44 -0.12 9.40
CA LEU A 290 -4.08 1.20 9.39
C LEU A 290 -4.86 1.47 10.68
N ASP A 291 -5.61 0.49 11.18
CA ASP A 291 -6.33 0.58 12.46
C ASP A 291 -5.35 0.77 13.62
N ARG A 292 -4.25 0.00 13.66
CA ARG A 292 -3.20 0.16 14.68
C ARG A 292 -2.58 1.56 14.66
N ILE A 293 -2.34 2.10 13.47
CA ILE A 293 -1.80 3.46 13.29
C ILE A 293 -2.81 4.50 13.76
N THR A 294 -4.08 4.37 13.36
CA THR A 294 -5.15 5.29 13.74
C THR A 294 -5.39 5.25 15.24
N GLU A 295 -5.39 4.07 15.84
CA GLU A 295 -5.48 3.86 17.29
C GLU A 295 -4.28 4.47 18.03
N SER A 296 -3.06 4.36 17.47
CA SER A 296 -1.88 5.01 18.04
C SER A 296 -1.96 6.54 18.04
N ARG A 297 -2.68 7.15 17.08
CA ARG A 297 -2.97 8.59 17.09
C ARG A 297 -4.14 8.97 18.01
N ARG A 298 -5.15 8.11 18.12
CA ARG A 298 -6.32 8.35 18.97
C ARG A 298 -6.01 8.19 20.46
N ARG A 299 -5.01 7.37 20.83
CA ARG A 299 -4.48 7.37 22.19
C ARG A 299 -3.59 8.58 22.42
N ALA A 300 -4.21 9.65 22.94
CA ALA A 300 -3.49 10.81 23.47
C ALA A 300 -2.54 10.45 24.64
N SER A 301 -2.72 9.29 25.28
CA SER A 301 -1.82 8.78 26.31
C SER A 301 -0.82 7.76 25.74
N SER A 302 0.41 8.21 25.57
CA SER A 302 1.54 7.31 25.39
C SER A 302 2.09 7.01 26.77
N ALA A 303 2.00 5.77 27.24
CA ALA A 303 2.56 5.38 28.54
C ALA A 303 4.03 5.80 28.69
N VAL A 304 4.79 5.79 27.59
CA VAL A 304 6.18 6.27 27.56
C VAL A 304 6.27 7.79 27.79
N ALA A 305 5.38 8.57 27.16
CA ALA A 305 5.31 10.02 27.37
C ALA A 305 4.84 10.34 28.79
N ASP A 306 3.82 9.62 29.27
CA ASP A 306 3.25 9.76 30.62
C ASP A 306 4.30 9.43 31.70
N PHE A 307 5.09 8.36 31.52
CA PHE A 307 6.19 8.03 32.43
C PHE A 307 7.32 9.06 32.40
N ARG A 308 7.63 9.66 31.24
CA ARG A 308 8.62 10.74 31.14
C ARG A 308 8.13 12.02 31.82
N GLU A 309 6.85 12.34 31.68
CA GLU A 309 6.25 13.49 32.37
C GLU A 309 6.20 13.26 33.88
N LEU A 310 5.82 12.05 34.31
CA LEU A 310 5.84 11.65 35.70
C LEU A 310 7.26 11.73 36.30
N ALA A 311 8.27 11.27 35.57
CA ALA A 311 9.67 11.41 36.00
C ALA A 311 10.06 12.89 36.19
N ARG A 312 9.63 13.79 35.27
CA ARG A 312 9.84 15.23 35.42
C ARG A 312 9.14 15.78 36.66
N TRP A 313 7.91 15.38 36.95
CA TRP A 313 7.22 15.78 38.18
C TRP A 313 7.96 15.31 39.44
N PHE A 314 8.47 14.07 39.47
CA PHE A 314 9.30 13.58 40.57
C PHE A 314 10.59 14.40 40.76
N THR A 315 11.13 15.04 39.72
CA THR A 315 12.34 15.88 39.87
C THR A 315 12.09 17.26 40.48
N VAL A 316 10.85 17.76 40.44
CA VAL A 316 10.52 19.14 40.89
C VAL A 316 9.73 19.18 42.20
N VAL A 317 9.19 18.05 42.66
CA VAL A 317 8.45 17.96 43.92
C VAL A 317 9.43 17.96 45.10
N PRO A 318 9.34 18.92 46.05
CA PRO A 318 10.39 19.16 47.04
C PRO A 318 10.27 18.31 48.31
N ALA A 319 9.06 17.94 48.73
CA ALA A 319 8.81 17.23 49.98
C ALA A 319 8.58 15.74 49.75
N GLN A 320 9.16 14.90 50.60
CA GLN A 320 9.03 13.45 50.51
C GLN A 320 7.57 12.98 50.59
N GLU A 321 6.75 13.64 51.40
CA GLU A 321 5.32 13.33 51.51
C GLU A 321 4.58 13.56 50.18
N ASP A 322 4.93 14.62 49.44
CA ASP A 322 4.32 14.93 48.15
C ASP A 322 4.76 13.95 47.06
N LEU A 323 6.00 13.42 47.13
CA LEU A 323 6.45 12.32 46.25
C LEU A 323 5.59 11.07 46.47
N HIS A 324 5.30 10.73 47.73
CA HIS A 324 4.43 9.59 48.06
C HIS A 324 2.97 9.82 47.63
N ARG A 325 2.45 11.05 47.76
CA ARG A 325 1.12 11.42 47.27
C ARG A 325 1.02 11.36 45.75
N LEU A 326 2.03 11.85 45.03
CA LEU A 326 2.11 11.78 43.57
C LEU A 326 2.14 10.32 43.11
N TRP A 327 2.98 9.49 43.73
CA TRP A 327 3.04 8.05 43.47
C TRP A 327 1.69 7.37 43.72
N SER A 328 1.09 7.60 44.89
CA SER A 328 -0.21 7.00 45.23
C SER A 328 -1.33 7.41 44.27
N THR A 329 -1.32 8.65 43.78
CA THR A 329 -2.36 9.19 42.90
C THR A 329 -2.22 8.65 41.48
N MET A 330 -0.99 8.64 40.93
CA MET A 330 -0.73 8.23 39.55
C MET A 330 -0.86 6.71 39.35
N PHE A 331 -0.51 5.91 40.37
CA PHE A 331 -0.60 4.46 40.31
C PHE A 331 -1.88 3.90 40.95
N GLY A 332 -2.78 4.78 41.41
CA GLY A 332 -4.07 4.38 41.97
C GLY A 332 -3.93 3.44 43.17
N LEU A 333 -2.91 3.66 44.03
CA LEU A 333 -2.68 2.86 45.25
C LEU A 333 -3.69 3.14 46.36
N SER A 334 -4.85 3.70 46.02
CA SER A 334 -5.99 3.79 46.91
C SER A 334 -6.69 2.43 46.99
N SER A 335 -7.38 2.19 48.11
CA SER A 335 -8.25 1.02 48.23
C SER A 335 -9.30 1.04 47.11
N ALA A 336 -9.34 -0.01 46.28
CA ALA A 336 -10.45 -0.22 45.36
C ALA A 336 -11.73 -0.46 46.18
N ARG A 337 -12.75 0.39 45.98
CA ARG A 337 -14.04 0.28 46.67
C ARG A 337 -15.09 -0.20 45.67
N HIS A 338 -15.68 -1.36 45.92
CA HIS A 338 -16.68 -1.97 45.04
C HIS A 338 -18.10 -1.61 45.49
N ALA A 339 -18.52 -0.36 45.25
CA ALA A 339 -19.81 0.16 45.70
C ALA A 339 -21.05 -0.40 44.96
N HIS A 340 -20.86 -1.22 43.92
CA HIS A 340 -21.94 -1.82 43.12
C HIS A 340 -22.30 -3.25 43.56
N LEU A 341 -21.52 -3.84 44.47
CA LEU A 341 -21.78 -5.19 44.97
C LEU A 341 -22.72 -5.12 46.17
N ALA A 342 -23.72 -5.99 46.18
CA ALA A 342 -24.65 -6.15 47.28
C ALA A 342 -24.38 -7.47 48.00
N HIS A 343 -24.78 -7.54 49.27
CA HIS A 343 -24.88 -8.83 49.97
C HIS A 343 -25.87 -9.73 49.25
N ALA A 344 -25.57 -11.03 49.22
CA ALA A 344 -26.46 -12.02 48.60
C ALA A 344 -27.84 -12.06 49.28
N ASP A 345 -27.86 -11.74 50.57
CA ASP A 345 -29.08 -11.54 51.36
C ASP A 345 -29.26 -10.04 51.67
N PRO A 346 -30.27 -9.39 51.07
CA PRO A 346 -30.53 -7.96 51.24
C PRO A 346 -31.07 -7.59 52.63
N GLU A 347 -31.47 -8.56 53.48
CA GLU A 347 -31.98 -8.30 54.83
C GLU A 347 -30.86 -8.28 55.89
N VAL A 348 -29.64 -8.69 55.53
CA VAL A 348 -28.47 -8.74 56.45
C VAL A 348 -28.02 -7.34 56.88
N VAL A 349 -28.26 -6.33 56.04
CA VAL A 349 -27.87 -4.93 56.33
C VAL A 349 -29.12 -4.07 56.42
N SER A 350 -29.33 -3.45 57.58
CA SER A 350 -30.41 -2.48 57.75
C SER A 350 -30.30 -1.34 56.74
N THR A 351 -31.43 -0.91 56.18
CA THR A 351 -31.52 0.23 55.26
C THR A 351 -31.12 1.57 55.89
N THR A 352 -31.00 1.62 57.22
CA THR A 352 -30.52 2.79 57.97
C THR A 352 -29.06 2.69 58.42
N ALA A 353 -28.36 1.59 58.12
CA ALA A 353 -26.96 1.42 58.49
C ALA A 353 -26.04 2.30 57.64
N SER A 354 -25.05 2.94 58.29
CA SER A 354 -23.98 3.66 57.59
C SER A 354 -23.14 2.68 56.78
N TRP A 355 -22.75 3.09 55.57
CA TRP A 355 -21.86 2.29 54.72
C TRP A 355 -20.50 1.97 55.37
N LEU A 356 -20.02 2.83 56.27
CA LEU A 356 -18.77 2.60 57.02
C LEU A 356 -18.88 1.49 58.07
N ASP A 357 -20.09 1.25 58.59
CA ASP A 357 -20.36 0.30 59.66
C ASP A 357 -21.01 -0.99 59.16
N ALA A 358 -21.37 -1.04 57.86
CA ALA A 358 -21.93 -2.21 57.23
C ALA A 358 -20.85 -3.30 57.03
N PRO A 359 -21.21 -4.59 57.16
CA PRO A 359 -20.27 -5.68 56.90
C PRO A 359 -19.78 -5.63 55.44
N PRO A 360 -18.49 -5.92 55.17
CA PRO A 360 -17.94 -5.89 53.82
C PRO A 360 -18.56 -6.98 52.94
N VAL A 361 -18.72 -6.69 51.66
CA VAL A 361 -19.15 -7.69 50.66
C VAL A 361 -17.91 -8.42 50.14
N GLU A 362 -18.02 -9.74 50.00
CA GLU A 362 -16.95 -10.57 49.45
C GLU A 362 -16.70 -10.21 47.97
N VAL A 363 -15.48 -9.80 47.63
CA VAL A 363 -15.07 -9.50 46.26
C VAL A 363 -14.34 -10.72 45.72
N SER A 364 -14.83 -11.28 44.62
CA SER A 364 -14.15 -12.42 43.98
C SER A 364 -12.74 -12.02 43.53
N GLU A 365 -11.72 -12.70 44.04
CA GLU A 365 -10.29 -12.45 43.75
C GLU A 365 -9.83 -12.97 42.37
N LEU A 366 -10.75 -13.36 41.49
CA LEU A 366 -10.41 -13.98 40.20
C LEU A 366 -9.85 -12.95 39.19
N LEU A 367 -8.56 -12.64 39.33
CA LEU A 367 -7.69 -12.10 38.29
C LEU A 367 -7.48 -13.19 37.21
N ARG A 368 -8.48 -13.36 36.33
CA ARG A 368 -8.49 -14.17 35.09
C ARG A 368 -7.29 -15.11 34.87
N SER A 369 -7.48 -16.42 35.03
CA SER A 369 -6.52 -17.46 34.59
C SER A 369 -6.94 -18.23 33.33
N ALA A 370 -8.12 -17.99 32.76
CA ALA A 370 -8.47 -18.52 31.43
C ALA A 370 -9.51 -17.63 30.76
N GLY A 371 -9.20 -17.17 29.54
CA GLY A 371 -10.24 -16.73 28.61
C GLY A 371 -11.20 -17.90 28.43
N ARG A 372 -12.48 -17.68 28.72
CA ARG A 372 -13.53 -18.63 28.41
C ARG A 372 -13.51 -18.76 26.88
N THR A 373 -12.92 -19.83 26.36
CA THR A 373 -13.11 -20.22 24.96
C THR A 373 -14.59 -20.47 24.80
N GLU A 374 -15.30 -19.50 24.22
CA GLU A 374 -16.62 -19.73 23.69
C GLU A 374 -16.50 -20.90 22.72
N ARG A 375 -17.15 -22.01 23.06
CA ARG A 375 -17.35 -23.11 22.13
C ARG A 375 -18.24 -22.56 21.03
N PHE A 376 -17.64 -22.21 19.89
CA PHE A 376 -18.38 -21.96 18.67
C PHE A 376 -19.10 -23.25 18.27
N THR A 377 -20.33 -23.42 18.73
CA THR A 377 -21.29 -24.25 18.02
C THR A 377 -21.60 -23.57 16.69
N ARG A 378 -21.76 -24.40 15.65
CA ARG A 378 -22.11 -24.04 14.26
C ARG A 378 -22.95 -22.76 14.20
N THR A 379 -22.51 -21.78 13.41
CA THR A 379 -23.19 -20.51 13.23
C THR A 379 -24.66 -20.74 12.92
N GLY A 380 -25.53 -20.30 13.84
CA GLY A 380 -26.96 -20.27 13.60
C GLY A 380 -27.24 -19.45 12.34
N ARG A 381 -28.23 -19.87 11.55
CA ARG A 381 -28.68 -19.14 10.37
C ARG A 381 -28.91 -17.67 10.78
N VAL A 382 -28.24 -16.74 10.08
CA VAL A 382 -28.33 -15.30 10.36
C VAL A 382 -29.81 -14.94 10.37
N ARG A 383 -30.31 -14.54 11.55
CA ARG A 383 -31.70 -14.15 11.74
C ARG A 383 -31.98 -12.98 10.79
N ASP A 384 -33.16 -12.94 10.18
CA ASP A 384 -33.54 -11.79 9.37
C ASP A 384 -33.53 -10.54 10.26
N VAL A 385 -32.56 -9.66 10.00
CA VAL A 385 -32.34 -8.40 10.73
C VAL A 385 -32.91 -7.21 9.97
N SER A 386 -33.71 -7.42 8.93
CA SER A 386 -34.35 -6.35 8.15
C SER A 386 -35.11 -5.37 9.06
N ALA A 387 -35.94 -5.90 9.96
CA ALA A 387 -36.68 -5.09 10.94
C ALA A 387 -35.76 -4.34 11.94
N ILE A 388 -34.66 -4.97 12.37
CA ILE A 388 -33.69 -4.36 13.29
C ILE A 388 -32.88 -3.26 12.58
N ARG A 389 -32.52 -3.48 11.32
CA ARG A 389 -31.84 -2.48 10.48
C ARG A 389 -32.75 -1.30 10.18
N ALA A 390 -34.02 -1.55 9.86
CA ALA A 390 -35.02 -0.49 9.65
C ALA A 390 -35.21 0.37 10.90
N ALA A 391 -35.42 -0.27 12.07
CA ALA A 391 -35.55 0.45 13.34
C ALA A 391 -34.29 1.25 13.72
N ARG A 392 -33.09 0.72 13.45
CA ARG A 392 -31.83 1.45 13.68
C ARG A 392 -31.64 2.61 12.71
N ALA A 393 -32.03 2.45 11.44
CA ALA A 393 -31.97 3.51 10.45
C ALA A 393 -32.93 4.65 10.78
N GLU A 394 -34.15 4.32 11.23
CA GLU A 394 -35.13 5.30 11.69
C GLU A 394 -34.64 6.06 12.93
N LYS A 395 -34.08 5.34 13.91
CA LYS A 395 -33.47 5.98 15.09
C LYS A 395 -32.28 6.88 14.74
N ALA A 396 -31.41 6.44 13.84
CA ALA A 396 -30.27 7.25 13.39
C ALA A 396 -30.71 8.50 12.61
N LEU A 397 -31.83 8.42 11.88
CA LEU A 397 -32.41 9.58 11.18
C LEU A 397 -33.00 10.58 12.19
N GLN A 398 -33.68 10.09 13.24
CA GLN A 398 -34.18 10.93 14.33
C GLN A 398 -33.03 11.62 15.09
N GLU A 399 -32.00 10.87 15.48
CA GLU A 399 -30.82 11.41 16.16
C GLU A 399 -30.09 12.46 15.28
N ARG A 400 -30.02 12.25 13.97
CA ARG A 400 -29.47 13.25 13.03
C ARG A 400 -30.33 14.51 12.93
N ALA A 401 -31.65 14.36 12.84
CA ALA A 401 -32.56 15.51 12.79
C ALA A 401 -32.53 16.33 14.09
N GLU A 402 -32.40 15.67 15.25
CA GLU A 402 -32.21 16.33 16.54
C GLU A 402 -30.87 17.07 16.62
N LEU A 403 -29.79 16.48 16.09
CA LEU A 403 -28.49 17.14 16.00
C LEU A 403 -28.53 18.37 15.08
N GLU A 404 -29.10 18.24 13.88
CA GLU A 404 -29.23 19.36 12.95
C GLU A 404 -30.10 20.50 13.53
N ALA A 405 -31.20 20.17 14.21
CA ALA A 405 -32.04 21.15 14.88
C ALA A 405 -31.29 21.89 16.02
N ALA A 406 -30.51 21.16 16.83
CA ALA A 406 -29.70 21.75 17.88
C ALA A 406 -28.58 22.65 17.32
N TRP A 407 -27.98 22.28 16.19
CA TRP A 407 -26.97 23.11 15.52
C TRP A 407 -27.57 24.38 14.91
N ASN A 408 -28.74 24.29 14.29
CA ASN A 408 -29.45 25.46 13.78
C ASN A 408 -29.82 26.45 14.91
N MET A 409 -30.00 25.98 16.15
CA MET A 409 -30.21 26.85 17.31
C MET A 409 -28.93 27.50 17.84
N LEU A 410 -27.76 26.94 17.52
CA LEU A 410 -26.44 27.46 17.93
C LEU A 410 -25.76 28.30 16.85
N ASP A 411 -26.25 28.29 15.61
CA ASP A 411 -25.79 29.17 14.55
C ASP A 411 -26.02 30.63 14.96
N THR A 412 -24.93 31.39 15.06
CA THR A 412 -24.97 32.77 15.53
C THR A 412 -25.22 33.77 14.39
N GLY A 413 -25.16 33.33 13.13
CA GLY A 413 -25.31 34.19 11.94
C GLY A 413 -24.28 35.33 11.86
N GLY A 414 -23.20 35.25 12.64
CA GLY A 414 -22.19 36.29 12.82
C GLY A 414 -21.62 36.33 14.24
N VAL A 415 -20.83 37.36 14.54
CA VAL A 415 -20.15 37.51 15.85
C VAL A 415 -21.15 37.96 16.92
N VAL A 416 -21.34 37.14 17.95
CA VAL A 416 -22.15 37.46 19.14
C VAL A 416 -21.32 37.29 20.41
N ARG A 417 -21.78 37.84 21.54
CA ARG A 417 -21.16 37.55 22.84
C ARG A 417 -21.72 36.26 23.42
N LEU A 418 -20.93 35.53 24.19
CA LEU A 418 -21.40 34.34 24.90
C LEU A 418 -22.58 34.66 25.82
N SER A 419 -22.62 35.85 26.42
CA SER A 419 -23.76 36.34 27.21
C SER A 419 -25.07 36.53 26.42
N ALA A 420 -25.02 36.62 25.09
CA ALA A 420 -26.20 36.84 24.25
C ALA A 420 -27.15 35.63 24.21
N PHE A 421 -26.65 34.43 24.52
CA PHE A 421 -27.49 33.24 24.56
C PHE A 421 -28.47 33.21 25.73
N GLU A 422 -28.17 33.93 26.84
CA GLU A 422 -28.97 34.12 28.08
C GLU A 422 -29.60 32.85 28.70
N LYS A 423 -30.52 32.19 27.99
CA LYS A 423 -31.19 30.93 28.33
C LYS A 423 -31.00 29.89 27.23
N LEU A 424 -30.48 28.73 27.60
CA LEU A 424 -30.29 27.59 26.70
C LEU A 424 -30.91 26.32 27.29
N ASP A 425 -31.48 25.47 26.44
CA ASP A 425 -31.80 24.11 26.83
C ASP A 425 -30.51 23.36 27.23
N HIS A 426 -30.61 22.41 28.17
CA HIS A 426 -29.43 21.70 28.68
C HIS A 426 -28.70 20.91 27.59
N THR A 427 -29.43 20.29 26.67
CA THR A 427 -28.83 19.50 25.57
C THR A 427 -28.07 20.38 24.58
N VAL A 428 -28.63 21.56 24.27
CA VAL A 428 -27.99 22.56 23.40
C VAL A 428 -26.77 23.18 24.10
N PHE A 429 -26.86 23.40 25.41
CA PHE A 429 -25.76 23.89 26.22
C PHE A 429 -24.56 22.92 26.28
N GLU A 430 -24.79 21.61 26.40
CA GLU A 430 -23.72 20.60 26.34
C GLU A 430 -22.96 20.67 25.01
N ARG A 431 -23.67 20.87 23.89
CA ARG A 431 -23.06 21.04 22.56
C ARG A 431 -22.23 22.32 22.45
N LEU A 432 -22.73 23.42 23.02
CA LEU A 432 -21.97 24.66 23.12
C LEU A 432 -20.68 24.46 23.93
N LEU A 433 -20.74 23.71 25.05
CA LEU A 433 -19.55 23.40 25.85
C LEU A 433 -18.53 22.55 25.08
N ASP A 434 -18.98 21.56 24.31
CA ASP A 434 -18.10 20.75 23.47
C ASP A 434 -17.32 21.62 22.47
N LEU A 435 -18.00 22.56 21.79
CA LEU A 435 -17.37 23.48 20.85
C LEU A 435 -16.38 24.44 21.56
N LEU A 436 -16.78 25.00 22.70
CA LEU A 436 -15.92 25.86 23.50
C LEU A 436 -14.67 25.10 23.97
N GLY A 437 -14.82 23.86 24.43
CA GLY A 437 -13.72 23.00 24.84
C GLY A 437 -12.74 22.71 23.70
N GLN A 438 -13.25 22.40 22.51
CA GLN A 438 -12.41 22.18 21.32
C GLN A 438 -11.64 23.44 20.92
N ALA A 439 -12.28 24.60 20.91
CA ALA A 439 -11.63 25.86 20.56
C ALA A 439 -10.60 26.30 21.61
N LEU A 440 -10.92 26.19 22.91
CA LEU A 440 -10.01 26.52 24.01
C LEU A 440 -8.82 25.55 24.12
N GLY A 441 -8.98 24.31 23.66
CA GLY A 441 -7.90 23.32 23.56
C GLY A 441 -6.84 23.64 22.49
N ARG A 442 -7.15 24.50 21.51
CA ARG A 442 -6.17 24.91 20.48
C ARG A 442 -5.33 26.11 20.95
N PRO A 443 -4.04 26.18 20.59
CA PRO A 443 -3.21 27.34 20.94
C PRO A 443 -3.79 28.64 20.34
N PRO A 444 -3.72 29.77 21.07
CA PRO A 444 -4.22 31.05 20.56
C PRO A 444 -3.38 31.56 19.39
N GLY A 445 -4.04 32.18 18.40
CA GLY A 445 -3.36 32.92 17.33
C GLY A 445 -2.77 34.25 17.81
N ALA A 446 -2.19 35.02 16.88
CA ALA A 446 -1.48 36.28 17.20
C ALA A 446 -2.32 37.32 17.95
N GLU A 447 -3.65 37.36 17.71
CA GLU A 447 -4.58 38.26 18.41
C GLU A 447 -5.40 37.57 19.54
N GLY A 448 -4.99 36.37 19.96
CA GLY A 448 -5.74 35.58 20.96
C GLY A 448 -6.92 34.81 20.39
N THR A 449 -7.24 34.97 19.10
CA THR A 449 -8.31 34.26 18.40
C THR A 449 -8.04 32.76 18.36
N ARG A 450 -9.07 31.96 18.62
CA ARG A 450 -9.05 30.49 18.54
C ARG A 450 -10.12 30.03 17.57
N ARG A 451 -9.79 29.03 16.76
CA ARG A 451 -10.68 28.48 15.75
C ARG A 451 -10.64 26.96 15.79
N SER A 452 -11.80 26.33 15.79
CA SER A 452 -11.91 24.87 15.69
C SER A 452 -13.11 24.49 14.83
N THR A 453 -13.06 23.27 14.30
CA THR A 453 -14.14 22.65 13.53
C THR A 453 -14.47 21.32 14.20
N THR A 454 -15.75 20.93 14.20
CA THR A 454 -16.20 19.61 14.67
C THR A 454 -15.55 18.47 13.88
N SER A 455 -15.54 17.26 14.45
CA SER A 455 -14.88 16.09 13.83
C SER A 455 -15.48 15.63 12.50
N ASP A 456 -16.76 15.95 12.26
CA ASP A 456 -17.46 15.74 11.00
C ASP A 456 -17.28 16.89 10.00
N GLY A 457 -16.57 17.94 10.40
CA GLY A 457 -16.25 19.08 9.55
C GLY A 457 -17.43 19.99 9.25
N GLN A 458 -18.58 19.83 9.91
CA GLN A 458 -19.82 20.53 9.56
C GLN A 458 -20.01 21.87 10.29
N ILE A 459 -19.40 22.07 11.46
CA ILE A 459 -19.58 23.28 12.27
C ILE A 459 -18.21 23.88 12.61
N GLU A 460 -18.07 25.17 12.37
CA GLU A 460 -16.91 25.97 12.74
C GLU A 460 -17.25 26.87 13.93
N ILE A 461 -16.32 27.00 14.88
CA ILE A 461 -16.37 27.96 15.97
C ILE A 461 -15.13 28.83 15.97
N VAL A 462 -15.34 30.15 16.05
CA VAL A 462 -14.30 31.16 16.24
C VAL A 462 -14.53 31.87 17.57
N LEU A 463 -13.51 31.88 18.43
CA LEU A 463 -13.51 32.53 19.73
C LEU A 463 -12.51 33.67 19.76
N ARG A 464 -12.93 34.84 20.24
CA ARG A 464 -12.07 36.00 20.51
C ARG A 464 -12.20 36.40 21.98
N PRO A 465 -11.07 36.67 22.68
CA PRO A 465 -11.08 36.92 24.11
C PRO A 465 -11.82 38.23 24.47
N PRO A 466 -12.47 38.30 25.65
CA PRO A 466 -13.17 39.50 26.08
C PRO A 466 -12.21 40.66 26.33
N ARG A 467 -12.52 41.85 25.81
CA ARG A 467 -11.66 43.05 25.96
C ARG A 467 -11.48 43.53 27.41
N ASN A 468 -12.45 43.28 28.29
CA ASN A 468 -12.49 43.83 29.66
C ASN A 468 -12.72 42.78 30.78
N GLY A 469 -12.39 41.50 30.55
CA GLY A 469 -12.62 40.44 31.56
C GLY A 469 -14.10 40.23 31.94
N ALA A 470 -15.03 40.64 31.06
CA ALA A 470 -16.45 40.48 31.25
C ALA A 470 -16.82 39.00 31.46
N VAL A 471 -17.88 38.74 32.24
CA VAL A 471 -18.33 37.40 32.60
C VAL A 471 -19.71 37.16 32.02
N ALA A 472 -19.84 36.14 31.16
CA ALA A 472 -21.11 35.66 30.66
C ALA A 472 -21.85 34.87 31.73
N ARG A 473 -23.19 34.95 31.70
CA ARG A 473 -24.07 34.13 32.53
C ARG A 473 -25.10 33.46 31.63
N LEU A 474 -25.13 32.14 31.63
CA LEU A 474 -26.10 31.33 30.89
C LEU A 474 -26.95 30.54 31.87
N THR A 475 -28.27 30.58 31.67
CA THR A 475 -29.23 29.83 32.49
C THR A 475 -29.72 28.61 31.71
N THR A 476 -29.61 27.44 32.32
CA THR A 476 -30.11 26.17 31.77
C THR A 476 -31.16 25.58 32.71
N THR A 477 -31.91 24.58 32.23
CA THR A 477 -32.84 23.80 33.06
C THR A 477 -32.15 23.07 34.21
N SER A 478 -30.83 22.85 34.13
CA SER A 478 -30.01 22.16 35.14
C SER A 478 -29.17 23.10 36.02
N GLY A 479 -29.20 24.42 35.79
CA GLY A 479 -28.41 25.38 36.59
C GLY A 479 -27.85 26.57 35.80
N VAL A 480 -26.94 27.34 36.43
CA VAL A 480 -26.36 28.56 35.88
C VAL A 480 -24.86 28.39 35.60
N PHE A 481 -24.46 28.60 34.35
CA PHE A 481 -23.06 28.64 33.92
C PHE A 481 -22.51 30.06 33.98
N ARG A 482 -21.25 30.21 34.41
CA ARG A 482 -20.51 31.48 34.42
C ARG A 482 -19.10 31.26 33.87
N GLY A 483 -18.67 32.14 32.98
CA GLY A 483 -17.34 32.10 32.37
C GLY A 483 -16.98 33.42 31.68
N PRO A 484 -15.78 33.57 31.13
CA PRO A 484 -15.42 34.78 30.39
C PRO A 484 -16.35 35.00 29.20
N ASP A 485 -16.76 36.24 28.97
CA ASP A 485 -17.72 36.63 27.93
C ASP A 485 -17.05 36.74 26.55
N TYR A 486 -16.64 35.59 26.01
CA TYR A 486 -16.00 35.51 24.69
C TYR A 486 -16.91 36.07 23.60
N GLU A 487 -16.31 36.72 22.61
CA GLU A 487 -16.97 36.93 21.33
C GLU A 487 -16.88 35.61 20.56
N ILE A 488 -18.03 35.04 20.23
CA ILE A 488 -18.16 33.75 19.59
C ILE A 488 -18.89 33.89 18.25
N GLU A 489 -18.45 33.10 17.29
CA GLU A 489 -19.04 33.00 15.98
C GLU A 489 -19.12 31.51 15.65
N ILE A 490 -20.33 30.99 15.53
CA ILE A 490 -20.61 29.58 15.23
C ILE A 490 -21.36 29.55 13.92
N SER A 491 -20.83 28.84 12.94
CA SER A 491 -21.42 28.74 11.61
C SER A 491 -21.28 27.33 11.04
N THR A 492 -22.13 27.01 10.08
CA THR A 492 -21.97 25.79 9.28
C THR A 492 -20.77 25.94 8.35
N ALA A 493 -19.83 25.01 8.44
CA ALA A 493 -18.62 24.99 7.65
C ALA A 493 -18.98 24.74 6.18
N GLY A 494 -18.85 25.79 5.35
CA GLY A 494 -19.24 25.79 3.94
C GLY A 494 -20.32 26.81 3.57
N GLY A 495 -20.83 27.59 4.53
CA GLY A 495 -21.82 28.66 4.31
C GLY A 495 -21.24 30.08 4.23
N GLY A 496 -20.04 30.27 3.67
CA GLY A 496 -19.45 31.58 3.42
C GLY A 496 -19.32 31.85 1.92
N ALA A 497 -20.05 32.86 1.43
CA ALA A 497 -19.87 33.44 0.10
C ALA A 497 -18.49 34.12 -0.04
#